data_AF-A0A1V6KK91-F1
#
_entry.id   AF-A0A1V6KK91-F1
#
_cell.length_a   1.000
_cell.length_b   1.000
_cell.length_c   1.000
_cell.angle_alpha   90.00
_cell.angle_beta   90.00
_cell.angle_gamma   90.00
#
_symmetry.space_group_name_H-M   'P 1'
#
loop_
_entity.id
_entity.type
_entity.pdbx_description
1 polymer ?
#
loop_
_entity_poly.entity_id
_entity_poly.type
_entity_poly.pdbx_seq_one_letter_code
_entity_poly.pdbx_strand_id
1 'polypeptide(L)'
;MEFDQKVKADIGKPCLTLVPSDIIYAVAAIREYGVKKYGEQAVNWDQVEVVRYRDAAYRHWLKYLDNPAGVDEESGLPHLWHLACNIAFLCRLEKGKLEGGGKYA
;
A
#
# COMPACT_ATOMS: atom_id res chain seq x y z
N MET A 1 0.83 26.52 19.84
CA MET A 1 1.56 26.06 21.03
C MET A 1 2.84 25.43 20.52
N GLU A 2 4.00 25.92 20.93
CA GLU A 2 5.30 25.40 20.50
C GLU A 2 5.76 24.39 21.56
N PHE A 3 6.12 23.17 21.15
CA PHE A 3 6.52 22.10 22.07
C PHE A 3 8.03 22.12 22.30
N ASP A 4 8.50 21.88 23.54
CA ASP A 4 9.93 21.83 23.85
C ASP A 4 10.63 20.64 23.19
N GLN A 5 11.47 20.95 22.22
CA GLN A 5 12.21 19.96 21.43
C GLN A 5 13.45 19.40 22.12
N LYS A 6 13.87 19.96 23.26
CA LYS A 6 15.01 19.41 24.04
C LYS A 6 14.68 18.08 24.68
N VAL A 7 13.40 17.88 25.04
CA VAL A 7 12.91 16.63 25.67
C VAL A 7 12.46 15.63 24.60
N LYS A 8 11.81 16.09 23.53
CA LYS A 8 11.39 15.25 22.40
C LYS A 8 11.57 15.99 21.08
N ALA A 9 12.59 15.62 20.32
CA ALA A 9 12.82 16.13 18.97
C ALA A 9 11.91 15.39 17.97
N ASP A 10 10.74 15.96 17.71
CA ASP A 10 9.75 15.46 16.76
C ASP A 10 9.31 16.47 15.69
N ILE A 11 9.86 17.69 15.70
CA ILE A 11 9.81 18.58 14.54
C ILE A 11 10.30 17.84 13.30
N GLY A 12 9.51 17.95 12.23
CA GLY A 12 9.78 17.31 10.94
C GLY A 12 9.31 15.85 10.83
N LYS A 13 8.84 15.22 11.92
CA LYS A 13 8.25 13.87 11.85
C LYS A 13 6.81 13.94 11.32
N PRO A 14 6.39 13.02 10.44
CA PRO A 14 5.01 12.96 9.99
C PRO A 14 4.03 12.74 11.15
N CYS A 15 2.93 13.51 11.17
CA CYS A 15 1.83 13.31 12.10
C CYS A 15 0.89 12.22 11.58
N LEU A 16 1.19 10.95 11.91
CA LEU A 16 0.48 9.79 11.34
C LEU A 16 -1.02 9.76 11.65
N THR A 17 -1.46 10.43 12.73
CA THR A 17 -2.87 10.55 13.09
C THR A 17 -3.68 11.45 12.16
N LEU A 18 -3.04 12.19 11.26
CA LEU A 18 -3.72 12.95 10.19
C LEU A 18 -4.17 12.07 9.02
N VAL A 19 -3.71 10.81 8.94
CA VAL A 19 -4.09 9.88 7.89
C VAL A 19 -5.47 9.28 8.23
N PRO A 20 -6.46 9.33 7.32
CA PRO A 20 -7.74 8.64 7.52
C PRO A 20 -7.51 7.14 7.76
N SER A 21 -8.08 6.59 8.84
CA SER A 21 -7.83 5.20 9.23
C SER A 21 -8.43 4.19 8.26
N ASP A 22 -9.41 4.57 7.43
CA ASP A 22 -10.06 3.71 6.44
C ASP A 22 -9.05 3.02 5.51
N ILE A 23 -7.97 3.70 5.12
CA ILE A 23 -6.95 3.09 4.26
C ILE A 23 -6.21 1.95 4.96
N ILE A 24 -6.03 2.03 6.28
CA ILE A 24 -5.38 0.97 7.07
C ILE A 24 -6.25 -0.28 7.05
N TYR A 25 -7.56 -0.13 7.31
CA TYR A 25 -8.51 -1.23 7.26
C TYR A 25 -8.68 -1.81 5.85
N ALA A 26 -8.72 -0.96 4.82
CA ALA A 26 -8.80 -1.38 3.43
C ALA A 26 -7.60 -2.26 3.04
N VAL A 27 -6.38 -1.82 3.34
CA VAL A 27 -5.17 -2.61 3.06
C VAL A 27 -5.17 -3.91 3.88
N ALA A 28 -5.55 -3.87 5.15
CA ALA A 28 -5.65 -5.07 5.99
C ALA A 28 -6.63 -6.11 5.39
N ALA A 29 -7.82 -5.70 4.96
CA ALA A 29 -8.80 -6.59 4.35
C ALA A 29 -8.27 -7.28 3.07
N ILE A 30 -7.57 -6.52 2.20
CA ILE A 30 -6.94 -7.10 1.00
C ILE A 30 -5.83 -8.09 1.38
N ARG A 31 -5.03 -7.77 2.41
CA ARG A 31 -3.98 -8.67 2.93
C ARG A 31 -4.57 -9.95 3.49
N GLU A 32 -5.63 -9.86 4.29
CA GLU A 32 -6.32 -11.03 4.86
C GLU A 32 -6.90 -11.91 3.76
N TYR A 33 -7.54 -11.31 2.74
CA TYR A 33 -7.99 -12.05 1.56
C TYR A 33 -6.83 -12.78 0.87
N GLY A 34 -5.72 -12.09 0.62
CA GLY A 34 -4.53 -12.67 0.01
C GLY A 34 -3.96 -13.83 0.81
N VAL A 35 -3.86 -13.69 2.14
CA VAL A 35 -3.38 -14.76 3.04
C VAL A 35 -4.33 -15.95 3.04
N LYS A 36 -5.65 -15.70 3.12
CA LYS A 36 -6.66 -16.77 3.06
C LYS A 36 -6.59 -17.54 1.74
N LYS A 37 -6.34 -16.85 0.63
CA LYS A 37 -6.32 -17.44 -0.71
C LYS A 37 -5.02 -18.16 -1.05
N TYR A 38 -3.88 -17.52 -0.77
CA TYR A 38 -2.57 -17.97 -1.25
C TYR A 38 -1.67 -18.53 -0.14
N GLY A 39 -2.11 -18.50 1.12
CA GLY A 39 -1.35 -19.02 2.26
C GLY A 39 0.02 -18.35 2.39
N GLU A 40 1.06 -19.17 2.52
CA GLU A 40 2.45 -18.71 2.68
C GLU A 40 2.94 -17.79 1.56
N GLN A 41 2.42 -17.93 0.33
CA GLN A 41 2.82 -17.07 -0.79
C GLN A 41 2.45 -15.60 -0.53
N ALA A 42 1.37 -15.33 0.20
CA ALA A 42 0.97 -13.97 0.56
C ALA A 42 1.85 -13.34 1.65
N VAL A 43 2.61 -14.16 2.37
CA VAL A 43 3.62 -13.70 3.34
C VAL A 43 4.86 -13.20 2.61
N ASN A 44 5.23 -13.84 1.48
CA ASN A 44 6.37 -13.49 0.63
C ASN A 44 6.06 -12.45 -0.45
N TRP A 45 5.11 -11.55 -0.17
CA TRP A 45 4.68 -10.49 -1.09
C TRP A 45 5.85 -9.58 -1.54
N ASP A 46 6.88 -9.42 -0.71
CA ASP A 46 8.03 -8.57 -1.01
C ASP A 46 9.05 -9.21 -1.98
N GLN A 47 8.88 -10.50 -2.30
CA GLN A 47 9.69 -11.20 -3.30
C GLN A 47 9.09 -11.09 -4.71
N VAL A 48 7.88 -10.56 -4.85
CA VAL A 48 7.21 -10.37 -6.13
C VAL A 48 7.82 -9.20 -6.89
N GLU A 49 7.96 -9.35 -8.21
CA GLU A 49 8.55 -8.35 -9.07
C GLU A 49 7.73 -7.06 -9.09
N VAL A 50 8.39 -5.92 -8.91
CA VAL A 50 7.75 -4.58 -8.83
C VAL A 50 6.81 -4.29 -10.01
N VAL A 51 7.16 -4.73 -11.22
CA VAL A 51 6.33 -4.54 -12.42
C VAL A 51 4.94 -5.17 -12.26
N ARG A 52 4.84 -6.31 -11.58
CA ARG A 52 3.55 -7.00 -11.39
C ARG A 52 2.62 -6.20 -10.48
N TYR A 53 3.16 -5.51 -9.49
CA TYR A 53 2.40 -4.60 -8.64
C TYR A 53 2.00 -3.31 -9.37
N ARG A 54 2.85 -2.79 -10.28
CA ARG A 54 2.47 -1.66 -11.15
C ARG A 54 1.32 -2.04 -12.07
N ASP A 55 1.38 -3.20 -12.71
CA ASP A 55 0.33 -3.67 -13.61
C ASP A 55 -0.98 -3.94 -12.85
N ALA A 56 -0.90 -4.55 -11.66
CA ALA A 56 -2.07 -4.78 -10.81
C ALA A 56 -2.70 -3.47 -10.34
N ALA A 57 -1.88 -2.51 -9.86
CA ALA A 57 -2.35 -1.18 -9.51
C ALA A 57 -3.04 -0.50 -10.69
N TYR A 58 -2.44 -0.55 -11.88
CA TYR A 58 -3.00 0.09 -13.07
C TYR A 58 -4.35 -0.53 -13.47
N ARG A 59 -4.48 -1.86 -13.44
CA ARG A 59 -5.78 -2.53 -13.70
C ARG A 59 -6.87 -2.07 -12.73
N HIS A 60 -6.59 -2.04 -11.42
CA HIS A 60 -7.57 -1.60 -10.42
C HIS A 60 -7.86 -0.10 -10.50
N TRP A 61 -6.87 0.71 -10.89
CA TRP A 61 -7.05 2.13 -11.13
C TRP A 61 -8.04 2.40 -12.26
N LEU A 62 -7.86 1.75 -13.43
CA LEU A 62 -8.80 1.90 -14.55
C LEU A 62 -10.22 1.46 -14.15
N LYS A 63 -10.36 0.34 -13.45
CA LYS A 63 -11.67 -0.14 -12.98
C LYS A 63 -12.33 0.80 -11.98
N TYR A 64 -11.55 1.41 -11.08
CA TYR A 64 -12.05 2.43 -10.17
C TYR A 64 -12.51 3.69 -10.92
N LEU A 65 -11.79 4.13 -11.95
CA LEU A 65 -12.19 5.27 -12.77
C LEU A 65 -13.48 4.98 -13.55
N ASP A 66 -13.63 3.77 -14.09
CA ASP A 66 -14.83 3.35 -14.80
C ASP A 66 -16.05 3.26 -13.86
N ASN A 67 -15.85 2.74 -12.65
CA ASN A 67 -16.88 2.63 -11.62
C ASN A 67 -16.27 2.73 -10.21
N PRO A 68 -16.40 3.89 -9.53
CA PRO A 68 -15.87 4.08 -8.18
C PRO A 68 -16.46 3.14 -7.11
N ALA A 69 -17.67 2.60 -7.36
CA ALA A 69 -18.32 1.62 -6.49
C ALA A 69 -18.04 0.16 -6.92
N GLY A 70 -17.20 -0.05 -7.94
CA GLY A 70 -16.87 -1.35 -8.47
C GLY A 70 -16.03 -2.20 -7.52
N VAL A 71 -16.29 -3.51 -7.54
CA VAL A 71 -15.57 -4.51 -6.75
C VAL A 71 -14.85 -5.49 -7.67
N ASP A 72 -13.75 -6.03 -7.18
CA ASP A 72 -13.08 -7.16 -7.82
C ASP A 72 -13.95 -8.42 -7.76
N GLU A 73 -14.14 -9.09 -8.89
CA GLU A 73 -15.01 -10.26 -9.00
C GLU A 73 -14.53 -11.44 -8.14
N GLU A 74 -13.22 -11.54 -7.93
CA GLU A 74 -12.63 -12.67 -7.23
C GLU A 74 -12.65 -12.49 -5.72
N SER A 75 -12.39 -11.27 -5.25
CA SER A 75 -12.37 -10.98 -3.82
C SER A 75 -13.69 -10.44 -3.29
N GLY A 76 -14.55 -9.89 -4.15
CA GLY A 76 -15.73 -9.12 -3.76
C GLY A 76 -15.41 -7.81 -3.03
N LEU A 77 -14.17 -7.31 -3.11
CA LEU A 77 -13.72 -6.11 -2.39
C LEU A 77 -13.49 -4.94 -3.35
N PRO A 78 -13.64 -3.67 -2.90
CA PRO A 78 -13.53 -2.50 -3.76
C PRO A 78 -12.19 -2.42 -4.50
N HIS A 79 -12.23 -2.07 -5.79
CA HIS A 79 -11.01 -1.89 -6.58
C HIS A 79 -10.08 -0.82 -6.00
N LEU A 80 -10.63 0.22 -5.37
CA LEU A 80 -9.84 1.24 -4.70
C LEU A 80 -9.00 0.67 -3.54
N TRP A 81 -9.50 -0.36 -2.84
CA TRP A 81 -8.76 -1.01 -1.76
C TRP A 81 -7.60 -1.85 -2.30
N HIS A 82 -7.86 -2.59 -3.37
CA HIS A 82 -6.80 -3.31 -4.10
C HIS A 82 -5.72 -2.35 -4.60
N LEU A 83 -6.11 -1.22 -5.19
CA LEU A 83 -5.17 -0.18 -5.60
C LEU A 83 -4.35 0.32 -4.42
N ALA A 84 -4.99 0.70 -3.30
CA ALA A 84 -4.29 1.18 -2.11
C ALA A 84 -3.26 0.16 -1.59
N CYS A 85 -3.61 -1.13 -1.55
CA CYS A 85 -2.70 -2.19 -1.15
C CYS A 85 -1.50 -2.33 -2.11
N ASN A 86 -1.74 -2.28 -3.43
CA ASN A 86 -0.66 -2.32 -4.41
C ASN A 86 0.27 -1.11 -4.30
N ILE A 87 -0.27 0.10 -4.10
CA ILE A 87 0.52 1.32 -3.86
C ILE A 87 1.35 1.19 -2.58
N ALA A 88 0.79 0.64 -1.50
CA ALA A 88 1.53 0.38 -0.27
C ALA A 88 2.72 -0.56 -0.48
N PHE A 89 2.56 -1.62 -1.29
CA PHE A 89 3.67 -2.50 -1.68
C PHE A 89 4.73 -1.77 -2.49
N LEU A 90 4.33 -0.99 -3.48
CA LEU A 90 5.26 -0.21 -4.31
C LEU A 90 6.06 0.79 -3.47
N CYS A 91 5.42 1.52 -2.55
CA CYS A 91 6.11 2.42 -1.62
C CYS A 91 7.20 1.69 -0.82
N ARG A 92 6.93 0.46 -0.35
CA ARG A 92 7.93 -0.34 0.39
C ARG A 92 9.05 -0.82 -0.53
N LEU A 93 8.71 -1.41 -1.66
CA LEU A 93 9.67 -2.05 -2.58
C LEU A 93 10.60 -1.02 -3.21
N GLU A 94 10.08 0.13 -3.63
CA GLU A 94 10.90 1.21 -4.21
C GLU A 94 11.79 1.88 -3.15
N LYS A 95 11.29 2.05 -1.92
CA LYS A 95 12.12 2.52 -0.80
C LYS A 95 13.33 1.59 -0.57
N GLY A 96 13.11 0.27 -0.60
CA GLY A 96 14.20 -0.71 -0.48
C GLY A 96 15.26 -0.57 -1.58
N LYS A 97 14.87 -0.24 -2.81
CA LYS A 97 15.83 0.02 -3.91
C LYS A 97 16.64 1.30 -3.70
N LEU A 98 15.99 2.37 -3.22
CA LEU A 98 16.64 3.65 -2.96
C LEU A 98 17.65 3.54 -1.81
N GLU A 99 17.29 2.85 -0.72
CA GLU A 99 18.17 2.63 0.44
C GLU A 99 19.29 1.62 0.13
N GLY A 100 19.08 0.69 -0.81
CA GLY A 100 20.06 -0.30 -1.26
C GLY A 100 21.06 0.17 -2.33
N GLY A 101 21.10 1.46 -2.66
CA GLY A 101 22.06 2.01 -3.65
C GLY A 101 21.72 1.69 -5.12
N GLY A 102 20.45 1.38 -5.42
CA GLY A 102 19.99 1.11 -6.78
C GLY A 102 20.05 2.36 -7.67
N LYS A 103 21.10 2.45 -8.48
CA LYS A 103 21.28 3.43 -9.56
C LYS A 103 20.20 3.28 -10.63
N TYR A 104 19.07 3.95 -10.47
CA TYR A 104 18.22 4.41 -11.58
C TYR A 104 17.53 5.70 -11.13
N ALA A 105 18.32 6.77 -11.10
CA ALA A 105 17.88 8.11 -11.46
C ALA A 105 18.33 8.35 -12.91
#